data_AF-A0A5N8HFG6-F1
#
_entry.id   AF-A0A5N8HFG6-F1
#
_cell.length_a   1.000
_cell.length_b   1.000
_cell.length_c   1.000
_cell.angle_alpha   90.00
_cell.angle_beta   90.00
_cell.angle_gamma   90.00
#
_symmetry.space_group_name_H-M   'P 1'
#
loop_
_entity.id
_entity.type
_entity.pdbx_description
1 polymer ?
#
loop_
_entity_poly.entity_id
_entity_poly.type
_entity_poly.pdbx_seq_one_letter_code
_entity_poly.pdbx_strand_id
1 'polypeptide(L)' 'MADWNGYIMDISKQFDQGVDDLNQQVEKALEDLATNPSDPKFLAEYQSALAEYTLYRNAQSNVVKAYKDLDSA' A
#
# COMPACT_ATOMS: atom_id res chain seq x y z
N MET A 1 5.03 -28.99 -5.00
CA MET A 1 4.37 -27.99 -5.86
C MET A 1 3.17 -27.29 -5.18
N ALA A 2 2.56 -27.83 -4.13
CA ALA A 2 1.41 -27.18 -3.45
C ALA A 2 1.78 -26.03 -2.49
N ASP A 3 2.97 -26.05 -1.88
CA ASP A 3 3.38 -25.04 -0.88
C ASP A 3 3.68 -23.65 -1.47
N TRP A 4 4.09 -23.60 -2.73
CA TRP A 4 4.57 -22.36 -3.35
C TRP A 4 3.42 -21.38 -3.66
N ASN A 5 2.31 -21.87 -4.22
CA ASN A 5 1.11 -21.06 -4.44
C ASN A 5 0.48 -20.55 -3.13
N GLY A 6 0.59 -21.33 -2.05
CA GLY A 6 0.15 -20.91 -0.72
C GLY A 6 0.97 -19.74 -0.19
N TYR A 7 2.30 -19.80 -0.32
CA TYR A 7 3.22 -18.75 0.12
C TYR A 7 3.02 -17.43 -0.63
N ILE A 8 2.85 -17.47 -1.96
CA ILE A 8 2.56 -16.26 -2.76
C ILE A 8 1.22 -15.65 -2.38
N MET A 9 0.19 -16.49 -2.16
CA MET A 9 -1.12 -16.01 -1.73
C MET A 9 -1.07 -15.39 -0.33
N ASP A 10 -0.26 -15.92 0.57
CA ASP A 10 -0.11 -15.40 1.93
C ASP A 10 0.61 -14.05 1.95
N ILE A 11 1.67 -13.91 1.14
CA ILE A 11 2.34 -12.61 0.96
C ILE A 11 1.39 -11.60 0.31
N SER A 12 0.64 -12.00 -0.72
CA SER A 12 -0.35 -11.10 -1.35
C SER A 12 -1.36 -10.59 -0.32
N LYS A 13 -1.87 -11.46 0.55
CA LYS A 13 -2.81 -11.08 1.62
C LYS A 13 -2.20 -10.10 2.62
N GLN A 14 -0.95 -10.32 3.03
CA GLN A 14 -0.26 -9.38 3.93
C GLN A 14 -0.06 -8.00 3.27
N PHE A 15 0.25 -7.97 1.98
CA PHE A 15 0.31 -6.72 1.22
C PHE A 15 -1.05 -6.06 1.10
N ASP A 16 -2.12 -6.81 0.80
CA ASP A 16 -3.47 -6.26 0.68
C ASP A 16 -3.91 -5.62 2.01
N GLN A 17 -3.59 -6.24 3.14
CA GLN A 17 -3.89 -5.69 4.46
C GLN A 17 -3.09 -4.41 4.75
N GLY A 18 -1.80 -4.36 4.40
CA GLY A 18 -1.00 -3.14 4.55
C GLY A 18 -1.44 -2.00 3.62
N VAL A 19 -1.92 -2.33 2.41
CA VAL A 19 -2.53 -1.34 1.50
C VAL A 19 -3.81 -0.78 2.09
N ASP A 20 -4.66 -1.62 2.68
CA ASP A 20 -5.93 -1.20 3.28
C ASP A 20 -5.70 -0.25 4.46
N ASP A 21 -4.74 -0.56 5.34
CA ASP A 21 -4.34 0.31 6.45
C ASP A 21 -3.78 1.66 5.98
N LEU A 22 -2.97 1.66 4.92
CA LEU A 22 -2.44 2.90 4.32
C LEU A 22 -3.53 3.71 3.62
N ASN A 23 -4.48 3.04 2.98
CA ASN A 23 -5.59 3.69 2.31
C ASN A 23 -6.51 4.39 3.34
N GLN A 24 -6.80 3.73 4.46
CA GLN A 24 -7.52 4.34 5.58
C GLN A 24 -6.80 5.56 6.15
N GLN A 25 -5.46 5.54 6.22
CA GLN A 25 -4.67 6.69 6.67
C GLN A 25 -4.74 7.86 5.67
N VAL A 26 -4.70 7.58 4.36
CA VAL A 26 -4.88 8.60 3.32
C VAL A 26 -6.28 9.20 3.37
N GLU A 27 -7.31 8.37 3.50
CA GLU A 27 -8.70 8.82 3.61
C GLU A 27 -8.91 9.69 4.85
N LYS A 28 -8.41 9.27 6.00
CA LYS A 28 -8.48 10.05 7.23
C LYS A 28 -7.74 11.39 7.10
N ALA A 29 -6.53 11.39 6.55
CA ALA A 29 -5.78 12.62 6.33
C ALA A 29 -6.49 13.57 5.34
N LEU A 30 -7.20 13.01 4.36
CA LEU A 30 -8.02 13.78 3.42
C LEU A 30 -9.26 14.36 4.10
N GLU A 31 -9.92 13.61 4.99
CA GLU A 31 -11.04 14.11 5.79
C GLU A 31 -10.60 15.25 6.71
N ASP A 32 -9.49 15.07 7.44
CA ASP A 32 -8.92 16.10 8.30
C ASP A 32 -8.54 17.36 7.48
N LEU A 33 -7.92 17.17 6.32
CA LEU A 33 -7.64 18.26 5.39
C LEU A 33 -8.91 18.94 4.87
N ALA A 34 -9.98 18.20 4.59
CA ALA A 34 -11.24 18.77 4.13
C ALA A 34 -11.91 19.65 5.19
N THR A 35 -11.68 19.38 6.48
CA THR A 35 -12.17 20.24 7.57
C THR A 35 -11.45 21.58 7.65
N ASN A 36 -10.17 21.64 7.27
CA ASN A 36 -9.38 22.87 7.20
C ASN A 36 -8.34 22.81 6.08
N PRO A 37 -8.73 23.11 4.82
CA PRO A 37 -7.88 22.92 3.64
C PRO A 37 -6.65 23.82 3.59
N SER A 38 -6.63 24.88 4.40
CA SER A 38 -5.54 25.83 4.52
C SER A 38 -4.52 25.47 5.61
N ASP A 39 -4.75 24.41 6.39
CA ASP A 39 -3.82 24.00 7.42
C ASP A 39 -2.59 23.30 6.80
N PRO A 40 -1.38 23.89 6.89
CA PRO A 40 -0.17 23.28 6.35
C PRO A 40 0.17 21.95 7.01
N LYS A 41 -0.30 21.69 8.24
CA LYS A 41 -0.12 20.40 8.91
C LYS A 41 -0.90 19.30 8.21
N PHE A 42 -2.19 19.50 7.96
CA PHE A 42 -3.03 18.50 7.29
C PHE A 42 -2.60 18.26 5.85
N LEU A 43 -2.09 19.30 5.16
CA LEU A 43 -1.48 19.14 3.84
C LEU A 43 -0.24 18.24 3.90
N ALA A 44 0.65 18.48 4.87
CA ALA A 44 1.86 17.67 5.02
C ALA A 44 1.52 16.21 5.39
N GLU A 45 0.54 15.99 6.27
CA GLU A 45 0.07 14.66 6.68
C GLU A 45 -0.55 13.92 5.49
N TYR A 46 -1.43 14.54 4.71
CA TYR A 46 -2.01 13.94 3.51
C TYR A 46 -0.94 13.61 2.46
N GLN A 47 0.02 14.51 2.22
CA GLN A 47 1.11 14.26 1.27
C GLN A 47 2.03 13.11 1.72
N SER A 48 2.33 13.01 3.02
CA SER A 48 3.11 11.89 3.57
C SER A 48 2.38 10.56 3.39
N ALA A 49 1.10 10.51 3.79
CA ALA A 49 0.29 9.31 3.66
C ALA A 49 0.16 8.87 2.18
N LEU A 50 -0.04 9.81 1.26
CA LEU A 50 -0.13 9.53 -0.18
C LEU A 50 1.20 9.00 -0.75
N ALA A 51 2.34 9.54 -0.30
CA ALA A 51 3.65 9.07 -0.70
C ALA A 51 3.92 7.64 -0.21
N GLU A 52 3.56 7.34 1.03
CA GLU A 52 3.66 5.99 1.61
C GLU A 52 2.75 4.99 0.88
N TYR A 53 1.49 5.34 0.64
CA TYR A 53 0.56 4.52 -0.14
C TYR A 53 1.10 4.23 -1.55
N THR A 54 1.64 5.24 -2.22
CA THR A 54 2.24 5.08 -3.56
C THR A 54 3.46 4.17 -3.52
N LEU A 55 4.35 4.33 -2.54
CA LEU A 55 5.52 3.49 -2.37
C LEU A 55 5.12 2.03 -2.13
N TYR A 56 4.12 1.81 -1.28
CA TYR A 56 3.66 0.48 -0.91
C TYR A 56 3.00 -0.26 -2.09
N ARG A 57 2.19 0.43 -2.90
CA ARG A 57 1.61 -0.14 -4.13
C ARG A 57 2.67 -0.49 -5.18
N ASN A 58 3.69 0.33 -5.31
CA ASN A 58 4.84 0.02 -6.17
C ASN A 58 5.61 -1.20 -5.65
N ALA A 59 5.82 -1.30 -4.34
CA ALA A 59 6.46 -2.46 -3.71
C ALA A 59 5.66 -3.75 -3.95
N GLN A 60 4.33 -3.72 -3.75
CA GLN A 60 3.44 -4.87 -4.02
C GLN A 60 3.60 -5.37 -5.46
N SER A 61 3.54 -4.46 -6.44
CA SER A 61 3.70 -4.81 -7.86
C SER A 61 5.06 -5.46 -8.16
N ASN A 62 6.14 -4.94 -7.57
CA ASN A 62 7.48 -5.49 -7.77
C ASN A 62 7.66 -6.85 -7.10
N VAL A 63 7.08 -7.05 -5.93
CA VAL A 63 7.12 -8.33 -5.21
C VAL A 63 6.35 -9.41 -5.98
N VAL A 64 5.13 -9.11 -6.45
CA VAL A 64 4.34 -10.04 -7.26
C VAL A 64 5.06 -10.40 -8.57
N LYS A 65 5.71 -9.44 -9.23
CA LYS A 65 6.52 -9.70 -10.44
C LYS A 65 7.70 -10.62 -10.15
N ALA A 66 8.51 -10.31 -9.13
CA ALA A 66 9.66 -11.11 -8.75
C ALA A 66 9.27 -12.57 -8.45
N TYR A 67 8.11 -12.77 -7.81
CA TYR A 67 7.59 -14.11 -7.57
C TYR A 67 7.12 -14.83 -8.83
N LYS A 68 6.41 -14.14 -9.73
CA LYS A 68 6.00 -14.73 -11.02
C LYS A 68 7.21 -15.11 -11.89
N ASP A 69 8.27 -14.32 -11.85
CA ASP A 69 9.51 -14.60 -12.58
C ASP A 69 10.22 -15.84 -12.02
N LEU A 70 10.18 -16.07 -10.70
CA LEU A 70 10.71 -17.29 -10.07
C LEU A 70 9.89 -18.55 -10.39
N ASP A 71 8.57 -18.44 -10.62
CA ASP A 71 7.71 -19.56 -11.04
C ASP A 71 7.96 -19.96 -12.51
N SER A 72 8.30 -18.98 -13.32
CA SER A 72 8.45 -19.14 -14.77
C SER A 72 9.83 -19.67 -15.18
N ALA A 73 10.76 -19.83 -14.22
CA ALA A 73 12.14 -20.27 -14.40
C ALA A 73 12.33 -21.75 -14.02
#